data_AF-A0A7W0HAE9-F1
#
_entry.id   AF-A0A7W0HAE9-F1
#
_cell.length_a   1.000
_cell.length_b   1.000
_cell.length_c   1.000
_cell.angle_alpha   90.00
_cell.angle_beta   90.00
_cell.angle_gamma   90.00
#
_symmetry.space_group_name_H-M   'P 1'
#
loop_
_entity.id
_entity.type
_entity.pdbx_description
1 polymer ?
#
loop_
_entity_poly.entity_id
_entity_poly.type
_entity_poly.pdbx_seq_one_letter_code
_entity_poly.pdbx_strand_id
1 'polypeptide(L)'
;MAAAEAVAAESGAFCAVIVCDVPVAVAVRRVEDDSADGSHPADNRDGDLVRRVAAEMEEPAGAYLTLTTTKPVGDLVAPALAWLDECGV
;
A
#
# COMPACT_ATOMS: atom_id res chain seq x y z
N MET A 1 1.07 -9.23 -8.47
CA MET A 1 2.28 -9.53 -7.67
C MET A 1 3.35 -10.26 -8.50
N ALA A 2 3.02 -11.37 -9.17
CA ALA A 2 3.96 -12.17 -9.97
C ALA A 2 4.81 -11.38 -10.99
N ALA A 3 4.29 -10.29 -11.58
CA ALA A 3 5.05 -9.48 -12.54
C ALA A 3 6.21 -8.70 -11.88
N ALA A 4 6.03 -8.16 -10.68
CA ALA A 4 7.08 -7.40 -9.99
C ALA A 4 8.18 -8.34 -9.45
N GLU A 5 7.78 -9.48 -8.91
CA GLU A 5 8.70 -10.53 -8.46
C GLU A 5 9.52 -11.10 -9.63
N ALA A 6 8.88 -11.34 -10.78
CA ALA A 6 9.57 -11.80 -11.99
C ALA A 6 10.59 -10.78 -12.48
N VAL A 7 10.24 -9.50 -12.55
CA VAL A 7 11.17 -8.42 -12.95
C VAL A 7 12.35 -8.32 -11.97
N ALA A 8 12.08 -8.43 -10.67
CA ALA A 8 13.14 -8.41 -9.66
C ALA A 8 14.09 -9.60 -9.85
N ALA A 9 13.55 -10.81 -10.02
CA ALA A 9 14.33 -12.02 -10.25
C ALA A 9 15.18 -11.94 -11.54
N GLU A 10 14.61 -11.47 -12.64
CA GLU A 10 15.32 -11.25 -13.92
C GLU A 10 16.47 -10.24 -13.78
N SER A 11 16.34 -9.28 -12.86
CA SER A 11 17.33 -8.22 -12.63
C SER A 11 18.35 -8.58 -11.54
N GLY A 12 18.23 -9.75 -10.90
CA GLY A 12 19.02 -10.12 -9.72
C GLY A 12 18.72 -9.25 -8.49
N ALA A 13 17.57 -8.58 -8.48
CA ALA A 13 17.13 -7.72 -7.38
C ALA A 13 16.24 -8.49 -6.39
N PHE A 14 16.19 -7.98 -5.17
CA PHE A 14 15.31 -8.46 -4.12
C PHE A 14 13.93 -7.77 -4.19
N CYS A 15 12.87 -8.51 -3.87
CA CYS A 15 11.50 -7.98 -3.78
C CYS A 15 10.88 -8.37 -2.43
N ALA A 16 10.48 -7.38 -1.64
CA ALA A 16 9.64 -7.55 -0.45
C ALA A 16 8.25 -6.99 -0.74
N VAL A 17 7.23 -7.66 -0.20
CA VAL A 17 5.84 -7.19 -0.25
C VAL A 17 5.44 -6.59 1.09
N ILE A 18 4.95 -5.35 1.05
CA ILE A 18 4.39 -4.63 2.20
C ILE A 18 2.97 -4.17 1.84
N VAL A 19 1.99 -4.63 2.61
CA VAL A 19 0.58 -4.25 2.48
C VAL A 19 0.29 -3.07 3.39
N CYS A 20 -0.08 -1.93 2.80
CA CYS A 20 -0.57 -0.77 3.52
C CYS A 20 -2.06 -0.93 3.81
N ASP A 21 -2.39 -1.37 5.01
CA ASP A 21 -3.78 -1.58 5.44
C ASP A 21 -4.40 -0.28 5.95
N VAL A 22 -5.64 -0.04 5.53
CA VAL A 22 -6.47 1.09 5.98
C VAL A 22 -7.94 0.71 5.84
N PRO A 23 -8.79 0.99 6.84
CA PRO A 23 -10.23 0.80 6.67
C PRO A 23 -10.75 1.64 5.50
N VAL A 24 -11.57 1.04 4.63
CA VAL A 24 -12.14 1.69 3.43
C VAL A 24 -12.79 3.03 3.78
N ALA A 25 -13.53 3.11 4.89
CA ALA A 25 -14.16 4.35 5.34
C ALA A 25 -13.15 5.49 5.62
N VAL A 26 -11.97 5.16 6.16
CA VAL A 26 -10.91 6.14 6.41
C VAL A 26 -10.25 6.57 5.10
N ALA A 27 -10.03 5.64 4.17
CA ALA A 27 -9.46 5.95 2.86
C ALA A 27 -10.39 6.84 2.02
N VAL A 28 -11.69 6.54 2.01
CA VAL A 28 -12.73 7.37 1.37
C VAL A 28 -12.68 8.79 1.93
N ARG A 29 -12.75 8.95 3.26
CA ARG A 29 -12.72 10.28 3.89
C ARG A 29 -11.48 11.08 3.49
N ARG A 30 -10.29 10.48 3.57
CA ARG A 30 -9.03 11.15 3.20
C ARG A 30 -9.05 11.64 1.74
N VAL A 31 -9.60 10.84 0.83
CA VAL A 31 -9.73 11.21 -0.59
C VAL A 31 -10.73 12.33 -0.81
N GLU A 32 -11.86 12.30 -0.11
CA GLU A 32 -12.88 13.35 -0.19
C GLU A 32 -12.35 14.68 0.36
N ASP A 33 -11.59 14.63 1.47
CA ASP A 33 -10.91 15.80 2.04
C ASP A 33 -9.88 16.38 1.04
N ASP A 34 -9.00 15.53 0.47
CA ASP A 34 -8.00 15.95 -0.52
C ASP A 34 -8.62 16.55 -1.80
N SER A 35 -9.74 15.98 -2.25
CA SER A 35 -10.49 16.45 -3.42
C SER A 35 -11.12 17.82 -3.17
N ALA A 36 -11.69 18.04 -1.97
CA ALA A 36 -12.25 19.33 -1.57
C ALA A 36 -11.18 20.43 -1.48
N ASP A 37 -9.99 20.09 -0.99
CA ASP A 37 -8.85 21.01 -0.89
C ASP A 37 -8.17 21.27 -2.25
N GLY A 38 -8.52 20.51 -3.30
CA GLY A 38 -7.91 20.61 -4.63
C GLY A 38 -6.42 20.29 -4.64
N SER A 39 -5.94 19.57 -3.62
CA SER A 39 -4.51 19.32 -3.40
C SER A 39 -3.96 18.20 -4.29
N HIS A 40 -4.85 17.38 -4.85
CA HIS A 40 -4.47 16.20 -5.62
C HIS A 40 -4.56 16.43 -7.14
N PRO A 41 -3.54 16.05 -7.94
CA PRO A 41 -3.50 16.31 -9.38
C PRO A 41 -4.42 15.43 -10.26
N ALA A 42 -5.22 14.55 -9.66
CA ALA A 42 -6.08 13.61 -10.39
C ALA A 42 -7.56 13.84 -10.07
N ASP A 43 -8.33 14.18 -11.10
CA ASP A 43 -9.75 14.58 -10.99
C ASP A 43 -10.71 13.41 -10.72
N ASN A 44 -10.26 12.17 -10.93
CA ASN A 44 -11.05 10.96 -10.72
C ASN A 44 -10.83 10.31 -9.35
N ARG A 45 -10.13 11.00 -8.44
CA ARG A 45 -9.83 10.49 -7.11
C ARG A 45 -11.00 10.82 -6.18
N ASP A 46 -11.97 9.92 -6.14
CA ASP A 46 -13.17 10.03 -5.28
C ASP A 46 -13.38 8.77 -4.43
N GLY A 47 -14.37 8.82 -3.53
CA GLY A 47 -14.72 7.70 -2.67
C GLY A 47 -15.19 6.45 -3.44
N ASP A 48 -15.75 6.61 -4.63
CA ASP A 48 -16.25 5.49 -5.44
C ASP A 48 -15.10 4.73 -6.09
N LEU A 49 -14.06 5.43 -6.54
CA LEU A 49 -12.81 4.80 -6.95
C LEU A 49 -12.21 3.97 -5.82
N VAL A 50 -12.17 4.52 -4.60
CA VAL A 50 -11.64 3.79 -3.42
C VAL A 50 -12.42 2.51 -3.15
N ARG A 51 -13.76 2.59 -3.16
CA ARG A 51 -14.63 1.42 -2.92
C ARG A 51 -14.46 0.35 -4.00
N ARG A 52 -14.38 0.76 -5.28
CA ARG A 52 -14.17 -0.16 -6.40
C ARG A 52 -12.81 -0.86 -6.29
N VAL A 53 -11.74 -0.11 -6.07
CA VAL A 53 -10.39 -0.68 -5.92
C VAL A 53 -10.36 -1.63 -4.73
N ALA A 54 -10.93 -1.25 -3.58
CA ALA A 54 -10.98 -2.12 -2.41
C ALA A 54 -11.74 -3.43 -2.66
N ALA A 55 -12.78 -3.42 -3.49
CA ALA A 55 -13.52 -4.62 -3.87
C ALA A 55 -12.78 -5.54 -4.86
N GLU A 56 -11.86 -4.96 -5.64
CA GLU A 56 -11.02 -5.68 -6.62
C GLU A 56 -9.68 -6.14 -6.02
N MET A 57 -9.32 -5.69 -4.82
CA MET A 57 -8.06 -6.04 -4.18
C MET A 57 -8.03 -7.50 -3.75
N GLU A 58 -7.02 -8.21 -4.26
CA GLU A 58 -6.68 -9.56 -3.83
C GLU A 58 -5.53 -9.50 -2.82
N GLU A 59 -5.57 -10.41 -1.85
CA GLU A 59 -4.49 -10.59 -0.90
C GLU A 59 -3.22 -11.08 -1.63
N PRO A 60 -2.04 -10.49 -1.35
CA PRO A 60 -0.80 -10.96 -1.93
C PRO A 60 -0.54 -12.43 -1.57
N ALA A 61 -0.02 -13.21 -2.51
CA ALA A 61 0.47 -14.55 -2.21
C ALA A 61 1.82 -14.49 -1.47
N GLY A 62 2.20 -15.57 -0.77
CA GLY A 62 3.51 -15.66 -0.12
C GLY A 62 3.64 -14.81 1.14
N ALA A 63 4.88 -14.51 1.51
CA ALA A 63 5.20 -13.81 2.74
C ALA A 63 5.17 -12.29 2.53
N TYR A 64 4.47 -11.57 3.39
CA TYR A 64 4.35 -10.12 3.33
C TYR A 64 4.19 -9.52 4.73
N LEU A 65 4.55 -8.25 4.88
CA LEU A 65 4.28 -7.45 6.08
C LEU A 65 3.02 -6.60 5.88
N THR A 66 2.14 -6.54 6.87
CA THR A 66 1.05 -5.56 6.89
C THR A 66 1.38 -4.37 7.80
N LEU A 67 1.23 -3.16 7.28
CA LEU A 67 1.36 -1.90 8.02
C LEU A 67 0.00 -1.22 8.12
N THR A 68 -0.49 -1.01 9.35
CA THR A 68 -1.75 -0.29 9.59
C THR A 68 -1.53 1.22 9.44
N THR A 69 -1.88 1.77 8.28
CA THR A 69 -1.63 3.18 7.90
C THR A 69 -2.63 4.19 8.49
N THR A 70 -3.38 3.77 9.51
CA THR A 70 -4.07 4.67 10.43
C THR A 70 -3.15 5.15 11.56
N LYS A 71 -2.01 4.48 11.78
CA LYS A 71 -0.98 4.90 12.74
C LYS A 71 -0.09 6.01 12.17
N PRO A 72 0.57 6.81 13.02
CA PRO A 72 1.59 7.76 12.59
C PRO A 72 2.71 7.08 11.78
N VAL A 73 3.23 7.77 10.76
CA VAL A 73 4.29 7.24 9.87
C VAL A 73 5.51 6.76 10.66
N GLY A 74 5.92 7.49 11.70
CA GLY A 74 7.07 7.13 12.54
C GLY A 74 6.95 5.72 13.16
N ASP A 75 5.74 5.27 13.45
CA ASP A 75 5.48 3.95 14.04
C ASP A 75 5.52 2.82 13.01
N LEU A 76 5.53 3.15 11.72
CA LEU A 76 5.50 2.20 10.60
C LEU A 76 6.91 1.91 10.05
N VAL A 77 7.85 2.84 10.23
CA VAL A 77 9.20 2.73 9.66
C VAL A 77 9.98 1.57 10.30
N ALA A 78 10.01 1.48 11.63
CA ALA A 78 10.79 0.45 12.30
C ALA A 78 10.33 -0.99 11.96
N PRO A 79 9.01 -1.31 11.97
CA PRO A 79 8.54 -2.61 11.48
C PRO A 79 8.88 -2.90 10.02
N ALA A 80 8.80 -1.88 9.14
CA ALA A 80 9.14 -2.05 7.73
C ALA A 80 10.61 -2.40 7.53
N LEU A 81 11.52 -1.72 8.24
CA LEU A 81 12.96 -2.00 8.18
C LEU A 81 13.29 -3.39 8.74
N ALA A 82 12.71 -3.76 9.88
CA ALA A 82 12.92 -5.08 10.47
C ALA A 82 12.49 -6.22 9.53
N TRP A 83 11.37 -6.04 8.81
CA TRP A 83 10.92 -7.01 7.81
C TRP A 83 11.87 -7.13 6.62
N LEU A 84 12.44 -6.01 6.15
CA LEU A 84 13.42 -6.05 5.06
C LEU A 84 14.67 -6.81 5.47
N ASP A 85 15.16 -6.60 6.70
CA ASP A 85 16.30 -7.35 7.26
C ASP A 85 15.99 -8.86 7.35
N GLU A 86 14.78 -9.24 7.77
CA GLU A 86 14.33 -10.64 7.83
C GLU A 86 14.25 -11.31 6.45
N CYS A 87 13.95 -10.54 5.42
CA CYS A 87 13.91 -11.04 4.05
C CYS A 87 15.29 -11.18 3.38
N GLY A 88 16.37 -10.81 4.08
CA GLY A 88 17.75 -10.99 3.61
C GLY A 88 18.30 -9.83 2.80
N VAL A 89 17.83 -8.60 3.07
CA VAL A 89 18.48 -7.35 2.62
C VAL A 89 19.73 -7.06 3.45
#